data_AF-A0AA86Q385-F1
#
_entry.id   AF-A0AA86Q385-F1
#
_cell.length_a   1.000
_cell.length_b   1.000
_cell.length_c   1.000
_cell.angle_alpha   90.00
_cell.angle_beta   90.00
_cell.angle_gamma   90.00
#
_symmetry.space_group_name_H-M   'P 1'
#
loop_
_entity.id
_entity.type
_entity.pdbx_description
1 polymer ?
#
loop_
_entity_poly.entity_id
_entity_poly.type
_entity_poly.pdbx_seq_one_letter_code
_entity_poly.pdbx_strand_id
1 'polypeptide(L)'
;MPCRCEDPDYSHIIAGIFDQCMSQTKEIVSFVFGWLSIVSWVVALYPQIRLNFLLRKAEALSPYFLLCWFVGDIFNTTSCFVLDQLFVQKFLGVFWLSTDVILNSSHFYFLLTKKKYTSSATHFRVLEIFIYVVIDILMQFRYTCQEQSRLFKFHLKEGNIKRQCYNHVSQEQYRCL
;
A
#
# COMPACT_ATOMS: atom_id res chain seq x y z
N MET A 1 6.38 20.02 9.83
CA MET A 1 6.46 20.75 8.54
C MET A 1 5.42 21.88 8.44
N PRO A 2 5.59 23.02 9.14
CA PRO A 2 4.72 24.19 8.95
C PRO A 2 5.17 25.14 7.82
N CYS A 3 6.33 24.91 7.20
CA CYS A 3 6.97 25.84 6.27
C CYS A 3 6.56 25.66 4.79
N ARG A 4 5.68 24.71 4.46
CA ARG A 4 5.19 24.47 3.10
C ARG A 4 3.70 24.73 2.91
N CYS A 5 2.97 25.00 4.00
CA CYS A 5 1.56 25.31 3.96
C CYS A 5 1.39 26.81 3.75
N GLU A 6 0.77 27.20 2.64
CA GLU A 6 0.54 28.60 2.27
C GLU A 6 -0.63 29.20 3.06
N ASP A 7 -1.62 28.37 3.39
CA ASP A 7 -2.75 28.75 4.25
C ASP A 7 -2.38 28.65 5.74
N PRO A 8 -2.82 29.60 6.60
CA PRO A 8 -2.65 29.51 8.04
C PRO A 8 -3.63 28.55 8.73
N ASP A 9 -4.80 28.31 8.11
CA ASP A 9 -5.90 27.50 8.68
C ASP A 9 -5.86 26.03 8.21
N TYR A 10 -4.67 25.41 8.24
CA TYR A 10 -4.50 23.99 7.87
C TYR A 10 -4.54 23.07 9.09
N SER A 11 -4.88 21.80 8.85
CA SER A 11 -4.90 20.79 9.91
C SER A 11 -3.48 20.37 10.33
N HIS A 12 -3.01 20.88 11.47
CA HIS A 12 -1.67 20.57 11.99
C HIS A 12 -1.41 19.07 12.23
N ILE A 13 -2.45 18.30 12.60
CA ILE A 13 -2.32 16.85 12.85
C ILE A 13 -2.00 16.10 11.55
N ILE A 14 -2.75 16.38 10.48
CA ILE A 14 -2.55 15.72 9.18
C ILE A 14 -1.21 16.15 8.58
N ALA A 15 -0.86 17.42 8.70
CA ALA A 15 0.45 17.93 8.29
C ALA A 15 1.61 17.30 9.08
N GLY A 16 1.42 17.00 10.37
CA GLY A 16 2.44 16.35 11.19
C GLY A 16 2.64 14.87 10.88
N ILE A 17 1.57 14.13 10.55
CA ILE A 17 1.61 12.67 10.34
C ILE A 17 1.87 12.32 8.87
N PHE A 18 1.18 12.99 7.96
CA PHE A 18 1.15 12.64 6.53
C PHE A 18 1.97 13.60 5.65
N ASP A 19 2.52 14.67 6.22
CA ASP A 19 3.22 15.74 5.50
C ASP A 19 2.37 16.33 4.36
N GLN A 20 1.07 16.52 4.64
CA GLN A 20 0.10 17.12 3.73
C GLN A 20 -0.53 18.38 4.35
N CYS A 21 -0.53 19.47 3.60
CA CYS A 21 -1.24 20.70 3.94
C CYS A 21 -2.67 20.59 3.43
N MET A 22 -3.62 20.31 4.32
CA MET A 22 -5.05 20.32 3.98
C MET A 22 -5.74 21.39 4.82
N SER A 23 -6.28 22.40 4.14
CA SER A 23 -7.02 23.53 4.73
C SER A 23 -8.52 23.42 4.44
N GLN A 24 -8.89 22.86 3.28
CA GLN A 24 -10.29 22.74 2.91
C GLN A 24 -10.95 21.53 3.53
N THR A 25 -12.16 21.71 4.07
CA THR A 25 -12.99 20.61 4.60
C THR A 25 -13.21 19.50 3.57
N LYS A 26 -13.34 19.84 2.28
CA LYS A 26 -13.54 18.88 1.19
C LYS A 26 -12.33 17.94 1.01
N GLU A 27 -11.12 18.45 1.18
CA GLU A 27 -9.88 17.69 1.09
C GLU A 27 -9.78 16.70 2.26
N ILE A 28 -10.04 17.17 3.48
CA ILE A 28 -10.04 16.35 4.69
C ILE A 28 -11.09 15.23 4.60
N VAL A 29 -12.30 15.56 4.15
CA VAL A 29 -13.38 14.57 3.98
C VAL A 29 -12.98 13.52 2.95
N SER A 30 -12.44 13.93 1.80
CA SER A 30 -11.97 13.00 0.75
C SER A 30 -10.84 12.10 1.26
N PHE A 31 -9.92 12.65 2.04
CA PHE A 31 -8.84 11.89 2.69
C PHE A 31 -9.39 10.83 3.64
N VAL A 32 -10.33 11.18 4.52
CA VAL A 32 -10.95 10.23 5.47
C VAL A 32 -11.71 9.13 4.73
N PHE A 33 -12.52 9.48 3.72
CA PHE A 33 -13.21 8.48 2.90
C PHE A 33 -12.24 7.55 2.15
N GLY A 34 -11.10 8.08 1.68
CA GLY A 34 -10.03 7.28 1.09
C GLY A 34 -9.50 6.22 2.05
N TRP A 35 -9.21 6.60 3.29
CA TRP A 35 -8.76 5.65 4.32
C TRP A 35 -9.82 4.62 4.68
N LEU A 36 -11.08 5.03 4.82
CA LEU A 36 -12.18 4.09 5.04
C LEU A 36 -12.32 3.08 3.90
N SER A 37 -12.14 3.53 2.65
CA SER A 37 -12.14 2.66 1.48
C SER A 37 -10.99 1.67 1.48
N ILE A 38 -9.79 2.07 1.91
CA ILE A 38 -8.64 1.16 2.01
C ILE A 38 -8.94 0.08 3.05
N VAL A 39 -9.42 0.47 4.23
CA VAL A 39 -9.75 -0.48 5.32
C VAL A 39 -10.83 -1.47 4.88
N SER A 40 -11.89 -0.99 4.22
CA SER A 40 -12.96 -1.87 3.74
C SER A 40 -12.46 -2.86 2.70
N TRP A 41 -11.56 -2.44 1.81
CA TRP A 41 -10.99 -3.32 0.79
C TRP A 41 -10.08 -4.40 1.39
N VAL A 42 -9.23 -4.06 2.37
CA VAL A 42 -8.41 -5.06 3.10
C VAL A 42 -9.28 -6.12 3.76
N VAL A 43 -10.37 -5.70 4.42
CA VAL A 43 -11.32 -6.63 5.07
C VAL A 43 -12.03 -7.51 4.04
N ALA A 44 -12.38 -6.97 2.87
CA ALA A 44 -13.04 -7.71 1.80
C ALA A 44 -12.11 -8.69 1.08
N LEU A 45 -10.81 -8.37 0.97
CA LEU A 45 -9.84 -9.18 0.24
C LEU A 45 -9.40 -10.43 1.02
N TYR A 46 -9.38 -10.35 2.35
CA TYR A 46 -9.04 -11.49 3.19
C TYR A 46 -9.90 -12.76 2.96
N PRO A 47 -11.25 -12.70 3.02
CA PRO A 47 -12.08 -13.88 2.81
C PRO A 47 -11.86 -14.47 1.41
N GLN A 48 -11.55 -13.65 0.40
CA GLN A 48 -11.26 -14.09 -0.96
C GLN A 48 -9.96 -14.91 -1.05
N ILE A 49 -8.85 -14.41 -0.50
CA ILE A 49 -7.58 -15.16 -0.45
C ILE A 49 -7.76 -16.47 0.30
N ARG A 50 -8.37 -16.43 1.48
CA ARG A 50 -8.54 -17.61 2.32
C ARG A 50 -9.42 -18.66 1.65
N LEU A 51 -10.51 -18.25 1.01
CA LEU A 51 -11.40 -19.15 0.31
C LEU A 51 -10.69 -19.81 -0.88
N ASN A 52 -9.84 -19.08 -1.61
CA ASN A 52 -9.02 -19.66 -2.68
C ASN A 52 -8.06 -20.74 -2.15
N PHE A 53 -7.38 -20.48 -1.03
CA PHE A 53 -6.47 -21.46 -0.40
C PHE A 53 -7.20 -22.69 0.16
N LEU A 54 -8.37 -22.49 0.77
CA LEU A 54 -9.19 -23.55 1.36
C LEU A 54 -9.88 -24.41 0.31
N LEU A 55 -10.52 -23.76 -0.67
CA LEU A 55 -11.25 -24.46 -1.72
C LEU A 55 -10.31 -25.11 -2.75
N ARG A 56 -9.04 -24.68 -2.79
CA ARG A 56 -8.09 -24.99 -3.88
C ARG A 56 -8.71 -24.77 -5.25
N LYS A 57 -9.61 -23.80 -5.31
CA LYS A 57 -10.41 -23.41 -6.46
C LYS A 57 -10.57 -21.92 -6.39
N ALA A 58 -10.28 -21.27 -7.48
CA ALA A 58 -10.44 -19.84 -7.61
C ALA A 58 -11.56 -19.56 -8.61
N GLU A 59 -12.78 -19.98 -8.25
CA GLU A 59 -13.98 -19.80 -9.08
C GLU A 59 -14.67 -18.44 -8.81
N ALA A 60 -14.27 -17.71 -7.77
CA ALA A 60 -14.93 -16.47 -7.36
C ALA A 60 -14.64 -15.28 -8.29
N LEU A 61 -13.47 -15.23 -8.95
CA LEU A 61 -13.09 -14.14 -9.87
C LEU A 61 -12.42 -14.67 -11.14
N SER A 62 -12.68 -14.00 -12.26
CA SER A 62 -12.10 -14.34 -13.57
C SER A 62 -10.57 -14.15 -13.59
N PRO A 63 -9.80 -15.09 -14.15
CA PRO A 63 -8.35 -14.96 -14.27
C PRO A 63 -7.94 -13.74 -15.10
N TYR A 64 -8.72 -13.39 -16.13
CA TYR A 64 -8.46 -12.20 -16.94
C TYR A 64 -8.62 -10.91 -16.14
N PHE A 65 -9.60 -10.88 -15.23
CA PHE A 65 -9.82 -9.72 -14.37
C PHE A 65 -8.65 -9.55 -13.38
N LEU A 66 -8.17 -10.64 -12.79
CA LEU A 66 -7.00 -10.62 -11.89
C LEU A 66 -5.71 -10.19 -12.59
N LEU A 67 -5.51 -10.61 -13.85
CA LEU A 67 -4.38 -10.16 -14.66
C LEU A 67 -4.47 -8.67 -14.98
N CYS A 68 -5.65 -8.18 -15.35
CA CYS A 68 -5.86 -6.75 -15.60
C CYS A 68 -5.58 -5.92 -14.35
N TRP A 69 -5.99 -6.39 -13.17
CA TRP A 69 -5.71 -5.71 -11.89
C TRP A 69 -4.21 -5.63 -11.63
N PHE A 70 -3.53 -6.76 -11.75
CA PHE A 70 -2.09 -6.84 -11.55
C PHE A 70 -1.31 -5.91 -12.49
N VAL A 71 -1.68 -5.88 -13.77
CA VAL A 71 -1.07 -4.96 -14.73
C VAL A 71 -1.35 -3.50 -14.36
N GLY A 72 -2.57 -3.20 -13.93
CA GLY A 72 -2.94 -1.88 -13.41
C GLY A 72 -2.09 -1.45 -12.22
N ASP A 73 -1.86 -2.35 -11.27
CA ASP A 73 -1.08 -2.09 -10.05
C ASP A 73 0.41 -1.91 -10.33
N ILE A 74 0.96 -2.59 -11.35
CA ILE A 74 2.32 -2.32 -11.86
C ILE A 74 2.41 -0.87 -12.34
N PHE A 75 1.48 -0.46 -13.20
CA PHE A 75 1.49 0.92 -13.73
C PHE A 75 1.25 1.96 -12.63
N ASN A 76 0.32 1.68 -11.71
CA ASN A 76 0.04 2.55 -10.57
C ASN A 76 1.29 2.76 -9.72
N THR A 77 1.94 1.67 -9.31
CA THR A 77 3.16 1.72 -8.50
C THR A 77 4.30 2.42 -9.24
N THR A 78 4.51 2.07 -10.51
CA THR A 78 5.56 2.70 -11.34
C THR A 78 5.36 4.20 -11.45
N SER A 79 4.12 4.66 -11.65
CA SER A 79 3.80 6.09 -11.69
C SER A 79 4.13 6.79 -10.38
N CYS A 80 3.87 6.16 -9.23
CA CYS A 80 4.17 6.74 -7.91
C CYS A 80 5.68 6.96 -7.72
N PHE A 81 6.51 6.06 -8.24
CA PHE A 81 7.97 6.19 -8.21
C PHE A 81 8.48 7.24 -9.20
N VAL A 82 7.97 7.24 -10.44
CA VAL A 82 8.41 8.18 -11.49
C VAL A 82 8.04 9.63 -11.15
N LEU A 83 6.84 9.87 -10.61
CA LEU A 83 6.36 11.21 -10.26
C LEU A 83 6.77 11.66 -8.84
N ASP A 84 7.59 10.88 -8.14
CA ASP A 84 7.98 11.13 -6.75
C ASP A 84 6.79 11.51 -5.84
N GLN A 85 5.71 10.75 -5.97
CA GLN A 85 4.52 10.93 -5.14
C GLN A 85 4.79 10.61 -3.67
N LEU A 86 3.80 10.93 -2.84
CA LEU A 86 3.88 10.80 -1.38
C LEU A 86 4.32 9.41 -0.93
N PHE A 87 5.08 9.37 0.17
CA PHE A 87 5.56 8.12 0.79
C PHE A 87 4.41 7.11 0.99
N VAL A 88 3.29 7.57 1.53
CA VAL A 88 2.11 6.73 1.79
C VAL A 88 1.54 6.14 0.50
N GLN A 89 1.53 6.90 -0.59
CA GLN A 89 1.01 6.43 -1.88
C GLN A 89 1.94 5.39 -2.51
N LYS A 90 3.26 5.62 -2.45
CA LYS A 90 4.26 4.62 -2.86
C LYS A 90 4.15 3.34 -2.04
N PHE A 91 3.98 3.45 -0.71
CA PHE A 91 3.79 2.32 0.19
C PHE A 91 2.53 1.51 -0.14
N LEU A 92 1.39 2.17 -0.33
CA LEU A 92 0.14 1.52 -0.70
C LEU A 92 0.22 0.84 -2.07
N GLY A 93 0.86 1.47 -3.06
CA GLY A 93 1.07 0.85 -4.38
C GLY A 93 1.84 -0.47 -4.28
N VAL A 94 2.95 -0.48 -3.54
CA VAL A 94 3.75 -1.70 -3.31
C VAL A 94 2.93 -2.78 -2.57
N PHE A 95 2.14 -2.39 -1.57
CA PHE A 95 1.28 -3.30 -0.81
C PHE A 95 0.18 -3.97 -1.68
N TRP A 96 -0.46 -3.20 -2.56
CA TRP A 96 -1.45 -3.75 -3.48
C TRP A 96 -0.82 -4.66 -4.52
N LEU A 97 0.30 -4.24 -5.10
CA LEU A 97 1.05 -5.04 -6.07
C LEU A 97 1.53 -6.38 -5.48
N SER A 98 2.02 -6.41 -4.23
CA SER A 98 2.43 -7.66 -3.59
C SER A 98 1.25 -8.59 -3.35
N THR A 99 0.10 -8.04 -2.95
CA THR A 99 -1.15 -8.79 -2.76
C THR A 99 -1.60 -9.43 -4.07
N ASP A 100 -1.54 -8.69 -5.18
CA ASP A 100 -1.90 -9.17 -6.51
C ASP A 100 -0.98 -10.28 -7.01
N VAL A 101 0.32 -10.23 -6.72
CA VAL A 101 1.26 -11.32 -7.03
C VAL A 101 0.87 -12.59 -6.29
N ILE A 102 0.55 -12.50 -4.98
CA ILE A 102 0.14 -13.66 -4.17
C ILE A 102 -1.18 -14.24 -4.69
N LEU A 103 -2.14 -13.36 -5.01
CA LEU A 103 -3.46 -13.76 -5.48
C LEU A 103 -3.39 -14.41 -6.87
N ASN A 104 -2.67 -13.81 -7.82
CA ASN A 104 -2.48 -14.39 -9.15
C ASN A 104 -1.69 -15.71 -9.08
N SER A 105 -0.59 -15.76 -8.31
CA SER A 105 0.23 -16.97 -8.19
C SER A 105 -0.55 -18.14 -7.61
N SER A 106 -1.33 -17.91 -6.55
CA SER A 106 -2.20 -18.94 -5.97
C SER A 106 -3.31 -19.37 -6.94
N HIS A 107 -3.90 -18.43 -7.68
CA HIS A 107 -4.91 -18.72 -8.70
C HIS A 107 -4.35 -19.60 -9.82
N PHE A 108 -3.23 -19.21 -10.44
CA PHE A 108 -2.59 -19.99 -11.52
C PHE A 108 -2.14 -21.37 -11.04
N TYR A 109 -1.60 -21.47 -9.83
CA TYR A 109 -1.22 -22.75 -9.23
C TYR A 109 -2.41 -23.73 -9.16
N PHE A 110 -3.58 -23.26 -8.70
CA PHE A 110 -4.77 -24.12 -8.61
C PHE A 110 -5.40 -24.43 -9.98
N LEU A 111 -5.31 -23.54 -10.96
CA LEU A 111 -5.75 -23.84 -12.34
C LEU A 111 -4.92 -24.95 -12.98
N LEU A 112 -3.60 -24.94 -12.75
CA LEU A 112 -2.69 -25.97 -13.27
C LEU A 112 -2.84 -27.31 -12.54
N THR A 113 -3.16 -27.26 -11.24
CA THR A 113 -3.23 -28.46 -10.39
C THR A 113 -4.68 -28.95 -10.25
N LYS A 114 -5.20 -29.70 -11.23
CA LYS A 114 -6.57 -30.29 -11.20
C LYS A 114 -6.73 -31.31 -10.06
N LYS A 115 -7.03 -30.90 -8.83
CA LYS A 115 -7.28 -31.81 -7.68
C LYS A 115 -8.76 -31.82 -7.27
N LYS A 116 -9.35 -33.01 -7.06
CA LYS A 116 -10.73 -33.22 -6.57
C LYS A 116 -10.86 -32.79 -5.09
N TYR A 117 -11.94 -32.09 -4.78
CA TYR A 117 -12.20 -31.39 -3.52
C TYR A 117 -12.71 -32.30 -2.39
N THR A 118 -12.30 -32.07 -1.14
CA THR A 118 -13.00 -32.59 0.06
C THR A 118 -13.45 -31.39 0.90
N SER A 119 -14.72 -31.36 1.26
CA SER A 119 -15.32 -30.25 2.01
C SER A 119 -14.94 -30.35 3.49
N SER A 120 -14.18 -29.37 3.99
CA SER A 120 -13.91 -29.24 5.42
C SER A 120 -14.38 -27.86 5.89
N ALA A 121 -15.43 -27.85 6.71
CA ALA A 121 -15.95 -26.64 7.33
C ALA A 121 -14.89 -26.05 8.25
N THR A 122 -14.40 -24.85 7.93
CA THR A 122 -13.27 -24.24 8.65
C THR A 122 -13.68 -22.92 9.30
N HIS A 123 -13.59 -22.88 10.63
CA HIS A 123 -13.90 -21.70 11.44
C HIS A 123 -12.97 -20.52 11.10
N PHE A 124 -13.52 -19.31 11.03
CA PHE A 124 -12.78 -18.08 10.77
C PHE A 124 -11.90 -17.73 11.99
N ARG A 125 -10.58 -17.69 11.83
CA ARG A 125 -9.65 -17.23 12.86
C ARG A 125 -9.18 -15.82 12.55
N VAL A 126 -9.85 -14.83 13.14
CA VAL A 126 -9.50 -13.39 13.06
C VAL A 126 -8.01 -13.15 13.36
N LEU A 127 -7.44 -13.95 14.26
CA LEU A 127 -6.04 -13.88 14.66
C LEU A 127 -5.07 -14.13 13.50
N GLU A 128 -5.36 -15.08 12.60
CA GLU A 128 -4.48 -15.40 11.46
C GLU A 128 -4.43 -14.22 10.47
N ILE A 129 -5.57 -13.55 10.24
CA ILE A 129 -5.69 -12.34 9.43
C ILE A 129 -4.77 -11.25 9.94
N PHE A 130 -4.91 -10.99 11.24
CA PHE A 130 -4.20 -9.91 11.88
C PHE A 130 -2.70 -10.17 11.82
N ILE A 131 -2.27 -11.42 12.04
CA ILE A 131 -0.86 -11.81 11.94
C ILE A 131 -0.34 -11.64 10.50
N TYR A 132 -1.06 -12.13 9.48
CA TYR A 132 -0.62 -11.99 8.08
C TYR A 132 -0.54 -10.53 7.64
N VAL A 133 -1.57 -9.73 7.94
CA VAL A 133 -1.62 -8.31 7.57
C VAL A 133 -0.52 -7.52 8.31
N VAL A 134 -0.30 -7.77 9.60
CA VAL A 134 0.76 -7.09 10.35
C VAL A 134 2.15 -7.49 9.83
N ILE A 135 2.40 -8.77 9.56
CA ILE A 135 3.69 -9.22 9.02
C ILE A 135 3.94 -8.61 7.64
N ASP A 136 2.95 -8.61 6.76
CA ASP A 136 3.06 -8.03 5.42
C ASP A 136 3.33 -6.52 5.50
N ILE A 137 2.55 -5.78 6.29
CA ILE A 137 2.75 -4.34 6.53
C ILE A 137 4.16 -4.05 7.07
N LEU A 138 4.65 -4.83 8.04
CA LEU A 138 5.99 -4.63 8.62
C LEU A 138 7.10 -4.92 7.60
N MET A 139 6.93 -5.96 6.78
CA MET A 139 7.88 -6.31 5.71
C MET A 139 7.93 -5.23 4.64
N GLN A 140 6.76 -4.75 4.19
CA GLN A 140 6.64 -3.68 3.20
C GLN A 140 7.12 -2.33 3.73
N PHE A 141 6.93 -2.06 5.02
CA PHE A 141 7.38 -0.80 5.61
C PHE A 141 8.89 -0.71 5.61
N ARG A 142 9.57 -1.80 6.01
CA ARG A 142 11.04 -1.90 5.94
C ARG A 142 11.55 -1.78 4.50
N TYR A 143 10.92 -2.47 3.56
CA TYR A 143 11.30 -2.43 2.15
C TYR A 143 11.17 -1.02 1.57
N THR A 144 10.01 -0.38 1.76
CA THR A 144 9.73 0.96 1.24
C THR A 144 10.59 2.02 1.93
N CYS A 145 10.82 1.93 3.25
CA CYS A 145 11.73 2.82 3.98
C CYS A 145 13.15 2.72 3.44
N GLN A 146 13.64 1.49 3.21
CA GLN A 146 14.97 1.25 2.64
C GLN A 146 15.09 1.81 1.23
N GLU A 147 14.10 1.60 0.37
CA GLU A 147 14.14 2.04 -1.02
C GLU A 147 14.08 3.57 -1.14
N GLN A 148 13.21 4.23 -0.38
CA GLN A 148 13.16 5.69 -0.32
C GLN A 148 14.46 6.30 0.19
N SER A 149 15.13 5.67 1.17
CA SER A 149 16.43 6.12 1.65
C SER A 149 17.53 6.05 0.58
N ARG A 150 17.46 5.08 -0.34
CA ARG A 150 18.41 4.94 -1.46
C ARG A 150 18.17 5.98 -2.55
N LEU A 151 16.92 6.15 -2.97
CA LEU A 151 16.51 7.16 -3.96
C LEU A 151 16.84 8.58 -3.49
N PHE A 152 16.60 8.89 -2.22
CA PHE A 152 16.97 10.18 -1.64
C PHE A 152 18.48 10.46 -1.72
N LYS A 153 19.32 9.45 -1.43
CA LYS A 153 20.78 9.56 -1.58
C LYS A 153 21.20 9.75 -3.04
N PHE A 154 20.47 9.18 -4.00
CA PHE A 154 20.70 9.37 -5.43
C PHE A 154 20.34 10.81 -5.86
N HIS A 155 19.16 11.32 -5.51
CA HIS A 155 18.75 12.70 -5.81
C HIS A 155 19.64 13.76 -5.13
N LEU A 156 20.13 13.49 -3.91
CA LEU A 156 21.14 14.34 -3.27
C LEU A 156 22.45 14.42 -4.06
N LYS A 157 22.80 13.36 -4.78
CA LYS A 157 24.05 13.23 -5.54
C LYS A 157 23.99 13.94 -6.90
N GLU A 158 22.81 14.04 -7.52
CA GLU A 158 22.62 14.75 -8.80
C GLU A 158 22.45 16.28 -8.67
N GLY A 159 22.16 16.79 -7.46
CA GLY A 159 22.44 18.17 -7.05
C GLY A 159 21.64 19.29 -7.75
N ASN A 160 20.58 19.79 -7.10
CA ASN A 160 20.35 21.23 -6.83
C ASN A 160 19.15 21.41 -5.87
N ILE A 161 19.39 21.49 -4.57
CA ILE A 161 18.31 21.60 -3.55
C ILE A 161 18.33 23.00 -2.95
N LYS A 162 17.16 23.65 -2.91
CA LYS A 162 16.87 24.76 -1.98
C LYS A 162 16.99 24.23 -0.54
N ARG A 163 18.19 24.35 0.04
CA ARG A 163 18.70 23.63 1.22
C ARG A 163 18.00 23.86 2.55
N GLN A 164 17.22 24.92 2.75
CA GLN A 164 16.83 25.32 4.11
C GLN A 164 15.53 24.67 4.63
N CYS A 165 14.53 24.40 3.79
CA CYS A 165 13.34 23.65 4.24
C CYS A 165 13.48 22.13 4.07
N TYR A 166 14.29 21.67 3.12
CA TYR A 166 14.43 20.24 2.82
C TYR A 166 15.19 19.46 3.91
N ASN A 167 16.23 20.07 4.49
CA ASN A 167 17.12 19.39 5.44
C ASN A 167 16.49 19.11 6.82
N HIS A 168 15.48 19.88 7.24
CA HIS A 168 14.83 19.70 8.55
C HIS A 168 13.70 18.66 8.50
N VAL A 169 13.09 18.48 7.32
CA VAL A 169 12.01 17.52 7.02
C VAL A 169 12.59 16.11 6.80
N SER A 170 13.74 16.02 6.14
CA SER A 170 14.35 14.76 5.75
C SER A 170 15.09 14.00 6.88
N GLN A 171 15.27 14.56 8.07
CA GLN A 171 15.92 13.84 9.17
C GLN A 171 14.95 13.16 10.15
N GLU A 172 13.69 13.61 10.22
CA GLU A 172 12.68 12.98 11.11
C GLU A 172 11.86 11.90 10.39
N GLN A 173 11.52 12.09 9.12
CA GLN A 173 10.60 11.20 8.39
C GLN A 173 11.23 9.88 7.90
N TYR A 174 12.56 9.80 7.87
CA TYR A 174 13.33 8.62 7.40
C TYR A 174 14.07 7.91 8.54
N ARG A 175 13.77 8.24 9.80
CA ARG A 175 14.25 7.45 10.93
C ARG A 175 13.46 6.15 10.94
N CYS A 176 13.90 5.16 10.14
CA CYS A 176 13.34 3.82 10.18
C CYS A 176 13.47 3.34 11.64
N LEU A 177 12.33 3.07 12.29
CA LEU A 177 12.24 2.49 13.63
C LEU A 177 12.89 1.10 13.69
#